data_AF-A0A3B9EMK4-F1
#
_entry.id   AF-A0A3B9EMK4-F1
#
_cell.length_a   1.000
_cell.length_b   1.000
_cell.length_c   1.000
_cell.angle_alpha   90.00
_cell.angle_beta   90.00
_cell.angle_gamma   90.00
#
_symmetry.space_group_name_H-M   'P 1'
#
loop_
_entity.id
_entity.type
_entity.pdbx_description
1 polymer ?
#
loop_
_entity_poly.entity_id
_entity_poly.type
_entity_poly.pdbx_seq_one_letter_code
_entity_poly.pdbx_strand_id
1 'polypeptide(L)'
;PDMRTAIVTLTHDPKLDDPALEKALRSKAFYIGALGSTRTQAKRVDRLTAAGFDEAAIGRIHGPIGLDISAQSPAEIAVSILGEIIGVMRRDPA
;
A
#
# COMPACT_ATOMS: atom_id res chain seq x y z
N PRO A 1 -13.74 5.01 -0.82
CA PRO A 1 -13.25 3.87 -0.01
C PRO A 1 -13.58 4.08 1.46
N ASP A 2 -14.13 3.08 2.11
CA ASP A 2 -14.58 3.11 3.51
C ASP A 2 -13.71 2.19 4.40
N MET A 3 -14.09 2.04 5.67
CA MET A 3 -13.36 1.23 6.66
C MET A 3 -13.35 -0.28 6.38
N ARG A 4 -14.05 -0.75 5.35
CA ARG A 4 -14.02 -2.16 4.91
C ARG A 4 -13.32 -2.34 3.57
N THR A 5 -12.75 -1.27 3.02
CA THR A 5 -12.05 -1.30 1.75
C THR A 5 -10.54 -1.45 1.95
N ALA A 6 -9.95 -2.45 1.31
CA ALA A 6 -8.50 -2.54 1.09
C ALA A 6 -8.16 -2.06 -0.32
N ILE A 7 -7.10 -1.25 -0.46
CA ILE A 7 -6.63 -0.74 -1.75
C ILE A 7 -5.22 -1.25 -1.99
N VAL A 8 -4.98 -1.74 -3.20
CA VAL A 8 -3.68 -2.26 -3.62
C VAL A 8 -3.31 -1.68 -4.99
N THR A 9 -2.11 -1.11 -5.11
CA THR A 9 -1.57 -0.62 -6.40
C THR A 9 -0.45 -1.54 -6.89
N LEU A 10 -0.62 -2.11 -8.09
CA LEU A 10 0.26 -3.15 -8.67
C LEU A 10 0.93 -2.73 -10.00
N THR A 11 0.78 -1.47 -10.44
CA THR A 11 1.18 -1.09 -11.81
C THR A 11 2.66 -0.79 -11.95
N HIS A 12 3.34 -0.41 -10.86
CA HIS A 12 4.68 0.18 -10.83
C HIS A 12 4.84 1.51 -11.59
N ASP A 13 3.80 2.01 -12.27
CA ASP A 13 3.81 3.29 -12.97
C ASP A 13 3.29 4.40 -12.04
N PRO A 14 4.14 5.35 -11.61
CA PRO A 14 3.72 6.48 -10.78
C PRO A 14 2.53 7.26 -11.34
N LYS A 15 2.39 7.34 -12.66
CA LYS A 15 1.27 8.07 -13.29
C LYS A 15 -0.08 7.45 -13.01
N LEU A 16 -0.11 6.15 -12.72
CA LEU A 16 -1.31 5.39 -12.39
C LEU A 16 -1.44 5.20 -10.88
N ASP A 17 -0.34 4.79 -10.23
CA ASP A 17 -0.32 4.48 -8.80
C ASP A 17 -0.49 5.74 -7.94
N ASP A 18 0.19 6.84 -8.24
CA ASP A 18 0.18 8.02 -7.36
C ASP A 18 -1.23 8.64 -7.26
N PRO A 19 -1.99 8.90 -8.34
CA PRO A 19 -3.36 9.41 -8.23
C PRO A 19 -4.30 8.48 -7.43
N ALA A 20 -4.11 7.16 -7.55
CA ALA A 20 -4.87 6.18 -6.79
C ALA A 20 -4.51 6.24 -5.29
N LEU A 21 -3.22 6.33 -4.97
CA LEU A 21 -2.73 6.45 -3.60
C LEU A 21 -3.15 7.75 -2.95
N GLU A 22 -3.08 8.88 -3.64
CA GLU A 22 -3.56 10.15 -3.11
C GLU A 22 -5.04 10.08 -2.70
N LYS A 23 -5.87 9.45 -3.53
CA LYS A 23 -7.29 9.25 -3.21
C LYS A 23 -7.48 8.24 -2.07
N ALA A 24 -6.64 7.21 -1.99
CA ALA A 24 -6.65 6.23 -0.92
C ALA A 24 -6.27 6.85 0.44
N LEU A 25 -5.21 7.67 0.47
CA LEU A 25 -4.71 8.36 1.66
C LEU A 25 -5.72 9.35 2.25
N ARG A 26 -6.53 9.99 1.40
CA ARG A 26 -7.65 10.86 1.83
C ARG A 26 -8.90 10.08 2.27
N SER A 27 -8.88 8.74 2.19
CA SER A 27 -10.03 7.89 2.49
C SER A 27 -9.91 7.16 3.84
N LYS A 28 -11.02 6.55 4.25
CA LYS A 28 -11.09 5.70 5.45
C LYS A 28 -10.70 4.24 5.17
N ALA A 29 -10.09 3.92 4.03
CA ALA A 29 -9.59 2.57 3.74
C ALA A 29 -8.72 2.07 4.90
N PHE A 30 -9.04 0.87 5.40
CA PHE A 30 -8.32 0.28 6.52
C PHE A 30 -6.91 -0.20 6.10
N TYR A 31 -6.72 -0.44 4.80
CA TYR A 31 -5.47 -0.92 4.26
C TYR A 31 -5.17 -0.24 2.91
N ILE A 32 -3.93 0.24 2.78
CA ILE A 32 -3.40 0.82 1.55
C ILE A 32 -2.05 0.17 1.32
N GLY A 33 -1.93 -0.64 0.28
CA GLY A 33 -0.68 -1.33 -0.05
C GLY A 33 -0.18 -0.96 -1.42
N ALA A 34 1.14 -0.87 -1.58
CA ALA A 34 1.74 -0.51 -2.85
C ALA A 34 2.94 -1.41 -3.18
N LEU A 35 2.91 -2.03 -4.36
CA LEU A 35 3.99 -2.87 -4.85
C LEU A 35 5.22 -2.03 -5.21
N GLY A 36 6.42 -2.56 -4.91
CA GLY A 36 7.68 -1.97 -5.33
C GLY A 36 8.80 -2.19 -4.33
N SER A 37 10.02 -2.30 -4.87
CA SER A 37 11.26 -2.39 -4.08
C SER A 37 11.40 -1.23 -3.09
N THR A 38 12.26 -1.37 -2.08
CA THR A 38 12.60 -0.29 -1.13
C THR A 38 12.96 1.03 -1.83
N ARG A 39 13.72 0.95 -2.94
CA ARG A 39 14.07 2.12 -3.76
C ARG A 39 12.84 2.75 -4.43
N THR A 40 11.88 1.94 -4.88
CA THR A 40 10.62 2.44 -5.45
C THR A 40 9.77 3.14 -4.38
N GLN A 41 9.75 2.60 -3.16
CA GLN A 41 9.05 3.20 -2.02
C GLN A 41 9.65 4.54 -1.62
N ALA A 42 10.98 4.66 -1.52
CA ALA A 42 11.64 5.94 -1.22
C ALA A 42 11.23 7.03 -2.23
N LYS A 43 11.28 6.72 -3.54
CA LYS A 43 10.82 7.67 -4.57
C LYS A 43 9.33 7.99 -4.46
N ARG A 44 8.50 7.05 -3.99
CA ARG A 44 7.05 7.27 -3.79
C ARG A 44 6.82 8.23 -2.63
N VAL A 45 7.55 8.06 -1.53
CA VAL A 45 7.56 8.97 -0.38
C VAL A 45 7.91 10.39 -0.86
N ASP A 46 9.00 10.56 -1.63
CA ASP A 46 9.41 11.86 -2.15
C ASP A 46 8.29 12.55 -2.95
N ARG A 47 7.61 11.80 -3.84
CA ARG A 47 6.53 12.34 -4.68
C ARG A 47 5.28 12.68 -3.88
N LEU A 48 4.90 11.84 -2.91
CA LEU A 48 3.73 12.09 -2.06
C LEU A 48 3.97 13.25 -1.09
N THR A 49 5.18 13.38 -0.55
CA THR A 49 5.60 14.54 0.24
C THR A 49 5.53 15.82 -0.60
N ALA A 50 6.02 15.78 -1.85
CA ALA A 50 5.90 16.90 -2.78
C ALA A 50 4.43 17.24 -3.14
N ALA A 51 3.53 16.25 -3.09
CA ALA A 51 2.09 16.43 -3.25
C ALA A 51 1.37 16.93 -1.98
N GLY A 52 2.11 17.15 -0.88
CA GLY A 52 1.61 17.75 0.36
C GLY A 52 1.06 16.76 1.39
N PHE A 53 1.34 15.46 1.26
CA PHE A 53 1.04 14.50 2.31
C PHE A 53 2.11 14.53 3.41
N ASP A 54 1.66 14.43 4.66
CA ASP A 54 2.56 14.33 5.80
C ASP A 54 3.05 12.89 6.03
N GLU A 55 4.03 12.75 6.92
CA GLU A 55 4.62 11.45 7.26
C GLU A 55 3.58 10.48 7.84
N ALA A 56 2.61 11.00 8.60
CA ALA A 56 1.54 10.19 9.18
C ALA A 56 0.62 9.59 8.11
N ALA A 57 0.23 10.38 7.09
CA ALA A 57 -0.56 9.89 5.98
C ALA A 57 0.26 8.90 5.15
N ILE A 58 1.50 9.23 4.77
CA ILE A 58 2.36 8.35 3.97
C ILE A 58 2.63 7.03 4.70
N GLY A 59 2.80 7.06 6.03
CA GLY A 59 2.99 5.89 6.88
C GLY A 59 1.83 4.89 6.88
N ARG A 60 0.65 5.26 6.36
CA ARG A 60 -0.47 4.32 6.13
C ARG A 60 -0.25 3.38 4.95
N ILE A 61 0.76 3.63 4.10
CA ILE A 61 1.06 2.80 2.94
C ILE A 61 1.97 1.64 3.33
N HIS A 62 1.50 0.42 3.12
CA HIS A 62 2.28 -0.80 3.25
C HIS A 62 3.17 -0.99 2.02
N GLY A 63 4.49 -0.97 2.21
CA GLY A 63 5.47 -1.01 1.11
C GLY A 63 6.87 -1.44 1.56
N PRO A 64 7.48 -2.49 0.96
CA PRO A 64 6.91 -3.40 -0.03
C PRO A 64 5.68 -4.14 0.52
N ILE A 65 4.64 -4.24 -0.30
CA ILE A 65 3.38 -4.86 0.10
C ILE A 65 3.53 -6.40 0.27
N GLY A 66 2.83 -6.96 1.25
CA GLY A 66 2.72 -8.39 1.50
C GLY A 66 3.62 -8.90 2.63
N LEU A 67 3.29 -10.07 3.15
CA LEU A 67 4.07 -10.75 4.17
C LEU A 67 5.46 -11.16 3.64
N ASP A 68 6.48 -11.06 4.49
CA ASP A 68 7.82 -11.53 4.17
C ASP A 68 7.91 -13.07 4.22
N ILE A 69 7.55 -13.68 3.09
CA ILE A 69 7.59 -15.14 2.88
C ILE A 69 8.61 -15.55 1.82
N SER A 70 9.51 -14.64 1.43
CA SER A 70 10.44 -14.84 0.31
C SER A 70 9.75 -15.26 -1.00
N ALA A 71 8.58 -14.69 -1.28
CA ALA A 71 7.77 -14.99 -2.46
C ALA A 71 8.55 -14.70 -3.77
N GLN A 72 8.49 -15.64 -4.72
CA GLN A 72 9.12 -15.55 -6.03
C GLN A 72 8.10 -15.58 -7.16
N SER A 73 7.04 -16.40 -7.03
CA SER A 73 6.02 -16.51 -8.06
C SER A 73 4.90 -15.47 -7.88
N PRO A 74 4.18 -15.08 -8.96
CA PRO A 74 3.02 -14.21 -8.84
C PRO A 74 1.94 -14.74 -7.89
N ALA A 75 1.78 -16.07 -7.80
CA ALA A 75 0.84 -16.69 -6.89
C ALA A 75 1.28 -16.53 -5.42
N GLU A 76 2.56 -16.72 -5.12
CA GLU A 76 3.12 -16.48 -3.78
C GLU A 76 3.00 -15.01 -3.37
N ILE A 77 3.26 -14.08 -4.30
CA ILE A 77 3.08 -12.64 -4.08
C ILE A 77 1.61 -12.32 -3.79
N ALA A 78 0.68 -12.89 -4.54
CA ALA A 78 -0.75 -12.69 -4.29
C ALA A 78 -1.16 -13.21 -2.89
N VAL A 79 -0.68 -14.39 -2.50
CA VAL A 79 -0.94 -14.96 -1.17
C VAL A 79 -0.31 -14.11 -0.07
N SER A 80 0.91 -13.60 -0.25
CA SER A 80 1.56 -12.74 0.74
C SER A 80 0.81 -11.42 0.95
N ILE A 81 0.31 -10.82 -0.13
CA ILE A 81 -0.51 -9.60 -0.09
C ILE A 81 -1.84 -9.86 0.64
N LEU A 82 -2.56 -10.92 0.25
CA LEU A 82 -3.83 -11.28 0.90
C LEU A 82 -3.63 -11.61 2.39
N GLY A 83 -2.54 -12.29 2.73
CA GLY A 83 -2.16 -12.58 4.11
C GLY A 83 -1.93 -11.31 4.94
N GLU A 84 -1.26 -10.30 4.38
CA GLU A 84 -1.05 -9.02 5.06
C GLU A 84 -2.37 -8.27 5.25
N ILE A 85 -3.21 -8.18 4.21
CA ILE A 85 -4.54 -7.54 4.26
C ILE A 85 -5.39 -8.16 5.36
N ILE A 86 -5.48 -9.50 5.40
CA ILE A 86 -6.25 -10.21 6.42
C ILE A 86 -5.64 -9.97 7.81
N GLY A 87 -4.32 -9.99 7.92
CA GLY A 87 -3.61 -9.72 9.17
C GLY A 87 -3.92 -8.33 9.73
N VAL A 88 -3.92 -7.29 8.89
CA VAL A 88 -4.29 -5.92 9.31
C VAL A 88 -5.75 -5.85 9.72
N MET A 89 -6.67 -6.38 8.89
CA MET A 89 -8.11 -6.40 9.18
C MET A 89 -8.47 -7.10 10.51
N ARG A 90 -7.70 -8.10 10.92
CA ARG A 90 -7.96 -8.84 12.17
C ARG A 90 -7.25 -8.25 13.40
N ARG A 91 -6.16 -7.52 13.20
CA ARG A 91 -5.40 -6.88 14.29
C ARG A 91 -5.88 -5.48 14.62
N ASP A 92 -6.66 -4.86 13.73
CA ASP A 92 -7.34 -3.61 13.99
C ASP A 92 -8.74 -3.93 14.55
N PRO A 93 -8.96 -3.88 15.89
CA PRO A 93 -10.29 -3.97 16.45
C PRO A 93 -11.00 -2.66 16.09
N ALA A 94 -11.78 -2.68 15.01
CA ALA A 94 -12.69 -1.60 14.68
C ALA A 94 -13.53 -1.16 15.90
#